data_AF-A0A3M1QN29-F1
#
_entry.id   AF-A0A3M1QN29-F1
#
_cell.length_a   1.000
_cell.length_b   1.000
_cell.length_c   1.000
_cell.angle_alpha   90.00
_cell.angle_beta   90.00
_cell.angle_gamma   90.00
#
_symmetry.space_group_name_H-M   'P 1'
#
loop_
_entity.id
_entity.type
_entity.pdbx_description
1 polymer ?
#
loop_
_entity_poly.entity_id
_entity_poly.type
_entity_poly.pdbx_seq_one_letter_code
_entity_poly.pdbx_strand_id
1 'polypeptide(L)'
;MRLRRRSHQPLAFQYFFGIGLLIVGVLIGIDFPDIDQRTVLLNHRSLLTHGFIAPVILFRFVYLYRSAVPRLFGVGVCTALLVHLAFDLFPRAWTGFALLTVPVFGRTSALFSKIWLVLSVIVLFYLTLLLIQTLLEFLLATGSLILSVIAYAPGEPAVIEPVLLMTVCAIVVVAILPSPGGVIARKFGVVVWRLRRIF
;
A
#
# COMPACT_ATOMS: atom_id res chain seq x y z
N MET A 1 13.81 -32.92 -23.00
CA MET A 1 13.86 -31.66 -22.22
C MET A 1 13.02 -31.85 -20.94
N ARG A 2 13.64 -32.17 -19.80
CA ARG A 2 12.91 -32.39 -18.52
C ARG A 2 12.44 -31.04 -17.99
N LEU A 3 11.13 -30.81 -17.94
CA LEU A 3 10.55 -29.70 -17.20
C LEU A 3 10.93 -29.86 -15.74
N ARG A 4 11.89 -29.04 -15.30
CA ARG A 4 12.32 -28.91 -13.92
C ARG A 4 11.07 -28.65 -13.06
N ARG A 5 10.67 -29.62 -12.24
CA ARG A 5 9.62 -29.45 -11.22
C ARG A 5 9.97 -28.16 -10.46
N ARG A 6 9.17 -27.09 -10.63
CA ARG A 6 9.23 -25.95 -9.71
C ARG A 6 8.90 -26.54 -8.34
N SER A 7 9.91 -26.66 -7.48
CA SER A 7 9.71 -27.01 -6.08
C SER A 7 8.88 -25.88 -5.46
N HIS A 8 7.56 -26.08 -5.41
CA HIS A 8 6.69 -25.18 -4.66
C HIS A 8 7.14 -25.25 -3.21
N GLN A 9 7.75 -24.18 -2.71
CA GLN A 9 8.09 -24.07 -1.30
C GLN A 9 6.82 -24.28 -0.46
N PRO A 10 6.90 -24.97 0.68
CA PRO A 10 5.76 -25.16 1.57
C PRO A 10 5.08 -23.83 1.88
N LEU A 11 3.74 -23.82 1.96
CA LEU A 11 3.00 -22.57 2.23
C LEU A 11 3.45 -21.91 3.54
N ALA A 12 3.68 -22.70 4.59
CA ALA A 12 4.19 -22.21 5.88
C ALA A 12 5.52 -21.45 5.72
N PHE A 13 6.44 -21.99 4.91
CA PHE A 13 7.70 -21.33 4.58
C PHE A 13 7.46 -19.99 3.88
N GLN A 14 6.57 -19.94 2.88
CA GLN A 14 6.26 -18.69 2.19
C GLN A 14 5.65 -17.63 3.11
N TYR A 15 4.79 -18.01 4.05
CA TYR A 15 4.20 -17.08 5.01
C TYR A 15 5.22 -16.61 6.05
N PHE A 16 6.10 -17.48 6.55
CA PHE A 16 7.16 -17.08 7.48
C PHE A 16 8.07 -15.98 6.89
N PHE A 17 8.63 -16.22 5.70
CA PHE A 17 9.45 -15.22 5.01
C PHE A 17 8.63 -14.01 4.56
N GLY A 18 7.38 -14.23 4.16
CA GLY A 18 6.49 -13.16 3.73
C GLY A 18 6.12 -12.20 4.86
N ILE A 19 5.92 -12.68 6.09
CA ILE A 19 5.70 -11.82 7.26
C ILE A 19 6.96 -11.00 7.55
N GLY A 20 8.15 -11.61 7.47
CA GLY A 20 9.41 -10.88 7.57
C GLY A 20 9.51 -9.76 6.53
N LEU A 21 9.20 -10.04 5.27
CA LEU A 21 9.19 -9.01 4.23
C LEU A 21 8.05 -8.01 4.35
N LEU A 22 6.91 -8.36 4.94
CA LEU A 22 5.85 -7.40 5.24
C LEU A 22 6.35 -6.33 6.21
N ILE A 23 7.07 -6.72 7.27
CA ILE A 23 7.68 -5.76 8.21
C ILE A 23 8.68 -4.86 7.47
N VAL A 24 9.57 -5.44 6.66
CA VAL A 24 10.51 -4.66 5.82
C VAL A 24 9.74 -3.71 4.90
N GLY A 25 8.65 -4.17 4.30
CA GLY A 25 7.79 -3.36 3.44
C GLY A 25 7.15 -2.19 4.19
N VAL A 26 6.67 -2.40 5.42
CA VAL A 26 6.14 -1.32 6.28
C VAL A 26 7.21 -0.27 6.56
N LEU A 27 8.40 -0.70 6.98
CA LEU A 27 9.53 0.21 7.26
C LEU A 27 9.95 1.00 6.02
N ILE A 28 9.99 0.37 4.85
CA ILE A 28 10.28 1.06 3.60
C ILE A 28 9.14 2.02 3.24
N GLY A 29 7.88 1.57 3.34
CA GLY A 29 6.73 2.35 2.93
C GLY A 29 6.52 3.63 3.74
N ILE A 30 6.82 3.58 5.05
CA ILE A 30 6.69 4.75 5.92
C ILE A 30 7.76 5.81 5.62
N ASP A 31 8.99 5.40 5.31
CA ASP A 31 10.11 6.31 5.05
C ASP A 31 10.23 6.71 3.56
N PHE A 32 9.57 5.98 2.66
CA PHE A 32 9.74 6.13 1.21
C PHE A 32 9.45 7.53 0.68
N PRO A 33 8.36 8.23 1.09
CA PRO A 33 8.09 9.57 0.58
C PRO A 33 9.25 10.54 0.82
N ASP A 34 9.83 10.48 2.01
CA ASP A 34 10.87 11.40 2.50
C ASP A 34 12.28 11.08 2.02
N ILE A 35 12.48 10.04 1.20
CA ILE A 35 13.77 9.83 0.54
C ILE A 35 14.10 11.02 -0.38
N ASP A 36 13.10 11.77 -0.85
CA ASP A 36 13.30 12.95 -1.68
C ASP A 36 14.14 14.02 -0.96
N GLN A 37 14.03 14.13 0.37
CA GLN A 37 14.82 15.03 1.20
C GLN A 37 16.31 14.66 1.25
N ARG A 38 16.65 13.42 0.89
CA ARG A 38 18.03 12.89 0.93
C ARG A 38 18.73 12.94 -0.42
N THR A 39 18.12 13.59 -1.41
CA THR A 39 18.67 13.67 -2.77
C THR A 39 18.84 15.13 -3.21
N VAL A 40 19.80 15.36 -4.11
CA VAL A 40 19.98 16.68 -4.75
C VAL A 40 19.04 16.89 -5.95
N LEU A 41 18.39 15.82 -6.42
CA LEU A 41 17.58 15.83 -7.64
C LEU A 41 16.09 16.08 -7.37
N LEU A 42 15.61 15.72 -6.18
CA LEU A 42 14.22 15.88 -5.79
C LEU A 42 14.10 16.95 -4.72
N ASN A 43 13.02 17.72 -4.80
CA ASN A 43 12.61 18.58 -3.70
C ASN A 43 11.67 17.79 -2.79
N HIS A 44 11.56 18.22 -1.54
CA HIS A 44 10.60 17.66 -0.60
C HIS A 44 9.18 17.66 -1.19
N ARG A 45 8.42 16.62 -0.85
CA ARG A 45 7.09 16.32 -1.40
C ARG A 45 7.11 16.15 -2.92
N SER A 46 8.09 15.43 -3.44
CA SER A 46 8.18 15.14 -4.87
C SER A 46 6.98 14.31 -5.33
N LEU A 47 6.38 14.67 -6.47
CA LEU A 47 5.29 13.92 -7.10
C LEU A 47 5.62 12.42 -7.27
N LEU A 48 6.90 12.08 -7.45
CA LEU A 48 7.38 10.72 -7.66
C LEU A 48 7.39 9.87 -6.38
N THR A 49 7.69 10.47 -5.23
CA THR A 49 7.81 9.79 -3.93
C THR A 49 6.54 9.93 -3.10
N HIS A 50 5.89 11.10 -3.15
CA HIS A 50 4.64 11.42 -2.48
C HIS A 50 3.44 11.17 -3.40
N GLY A 51 3.31 9.93 -3.86
CA GLY A 51 2.23 9.55 -4.77
C GLY A 51 2.14 8.06 -5.05
N PHE A 52 1.17 7.69 -5.88
CA PHE A 52 0.94 6.29 -6.25
C PHE A 52 1.86 5.76 -7.36
N ILE A 53 2.74 6.56 -7.96
CA ILE A 53 3.56 6.15 -9.12
C ILE A 53 4.49 4.97 -8.74
N ALA A 54 5.34 5.16 -7.74
CA ALA A 54 6.25 4.12 -7.26
C ALA A 54 5.54 2.83 -6.79
N PRO A 55 4.48 2.88 -5.98
CA PRO A 55 3.79 1.66 -5.54
C PRO A 55 3.03 0.97 -6.69
N VAL A 56 2.56 1.68 -7.72
CA VAL A 56 2.01 1.04 -8.94
C VAL A 56 3.09 0.26 -9.69
N ILE A 57 4.29 0.82 -9.82
CA ILE A 57 5.44 0.13 -10.44
C ILE A 57 5.80 -1.11 -9.60
N LEU A 58 5.92 -0.96 -8.28
CA LEU A 58 6.17 -2.09 -7.37
C LEU A 58 5.09 -3.18 -7.51
N PHE A 59 3.82 -2.79 -7.51
CA PHE A 59 2.69 -3.71 -7.67
C PHE A 59 2.84 -4.53 -8.95
N ARG A 60 3.22 -3.89 -10.07
CA ARG A 60 3.45 -4.58 -11.35
C ARG A 60 4.48 -5.70 -11.21
N PHE A 61 5.59 -5.46 -10.52
CA PHE A 61 6.61 -6.48 -10.28
C PHE A 61 6.12 -7.57 -9.34
N VAL A 62 5.55 -7.21 -8.19
CA VAL A 62 5.07 -8.16 -7.18
C VAL A 62 3.99 -9.10 -7.75
N TYR A 63 3.07 -8.56 -8.54
CA TYR A 63 1.97 -9.32 -9.13
C TYR A 63 2.44 -10.42 -10.10
N LEU A 64 3.64 -10.28 -10.69
CA LEU A 64 4.21 -11.29 -11.60
C LEU A 64 4.67 -12.57 -10.88
N TYR A 65 5.12 -12.48 -9.63
CA TYR A 65 5.78 -13.59 -8.93
C TYR A 65 4.84 -14.58 -8.24
N ARG A 66 3.53 -14.30 -8.19
CA ARG A 66 2.44 -15.21 -7.77
C ARG A 66 2.71 -16.03 -6.48
N SER A 67 3.50 -15.49 -5.54
CA SER A 67 3.86 -16.13 -4.26
C SER A 67 3.51 -15.21 -3.08
N ALA A 68 3.40 -15.76 -1.86
CA ALA A 68 3.03 -14.96 -0.68
C ALA A 68 4.13 -13.96 -0.30
N VAL A 69 5.39 -14.33 -0.47
CA VAL A 69 6.57 -13.55 -0.06
C VAL A 69 6.62 -12.14 -0.67
N PRO A 70 6.72 -11.94 -2.00
CA PRO A 70 6.73 -10.60 -2.59
C PRO A 70 5.39 -9.86 -2.43
N ARG A 71 4.29 -10.61 -2.27
CA ARG A 71 2.96 -10.04 -2.12
C ARG A 71 2.78 -9.38 -0.76
N LEU A 72 3.22 -10.05 0.29
CA LEU A 72 3.23 -9.53 1.65
C LEU A 72 4.19 -8.33 1.79
N PHE A 73 5.32 -8.33 1.09
CA PHE A 73 6.16 -7.12 0.93
C PHE A 73 5.35 -5.94 0.37
N GLY A 74 4.67 -6.15 -0.77
CA GLY A 74 3.85 -5.11 -1.40
C GLY A 74 2.69 -4.62 -0.54
N VAL A 75 2.06 -5.51 0.25
CA VAL A 75 1.04 -5.13 1.24
C VAL A 75 1.63 -4.21 2.31
N GLY A 76 2.81 -4.55 2.84
CA GLY A 76 3.49 -3.72 3.83
C GLY A 76 3.82 -2.32 3.29
N VAL A 77 4.42 -2.25 2.09
CA VAL A 77 4.74 -0.98 1.44
C VAL A 77 3.48 -0.14 1.21
N CYS A 78 2.41 -0.72 0.63
CA CYS A 78 1.21 0.03 0.30
C CYS A 78 0.47 0.53 1.54
N THR A 79 0.39 -0.27 2.61
CA THR A 79 -0.32 0.11 3.84
C THR A 79 0.40 1.21 4.61
N ALA A 80 1.73 1.13 4.74
CA ALA A 80 2.51 2.16 5.43
C ALA A 80 2.58 3.47 4.63
N LEU A 81 2.81 3.39 3.32
CA LEU A 81 2.82 4.55 2.44
C LEU A 81 1.47 5.27 2.44
N LEU A 82 0.38 4.51 2.46
CA LEU A 82 -0.97 5.06 2.55
C LEU A 82 -1.15 5.90 3.81
N VAL A 83 -0.68 5.40 4.96
CA VAL A 83 -0.73 6.13 6.23
C VAL A 83 0.08 7.41 6.11
N HIS A 84 1.33 7.35 5.66
CA HIS A 84 2.17 8.54 5.47
C HIS A 84 1.45 9.63 4.64
N LEU A 85 0.97 9.27 3.45
CA LEU A 85 0.30 10.22 2.55
C LEU A 85 -1.03 10.76 3.11
N ALA A 86 -1.72 9.97 3.94
CA ALA A 86 -2.94 10.41 4.61
C ALA A 86 -2.66 11.47 5.68
N PHE A 87 -1.55 11.38 6.41
CA PHE A 87 -1.13 12.41 7.36
C PHE A 87 -0.66 13.68 6.64
N ASP A 88 0.07 13.54 5.54
CA ASP A 88 0.56 14.67 4.74
C ASP A 88 -0.54 15.57 4.15
N LEU A 89 -1.78 15.08 4.11
CA LEU A 89 -2.95 15.83 3.66
C LEU A 89 -3.43 16.89 4.66
N PHE A 90 -2.95 16.85 5.90
CA PHE A 90 -3.38 17.75 6.97
C PHE A 90 -2.23 18.62 7.54
N PRO A 91 -1.47 19.33 6.68
CA PRO A 91 -0.49 20.30 7.16
C PRO A 91 -1.22 21.50 7.79
N ARG A 92 -0.53 22.24 8.67
CA ARG A 92 -1.08 23.47 9.27
C ARG A 92 -1.50 24.51 8.23
N ALA A 93 -0.78 24.57 7.11
CA ALA A 93 -1.11 25.42 5.97
C ALA A 93 -0.64 24.77 4.66
N TRP A 94 -1.43 24.94 3.61
CA TRP A 94 -1.11 24.45 2.27
C TRP A 94 -0.25 25.45 1.48
N THR A 95 0.96 25.70 1.97
CA THR A 95 1.93 26.64 1.39
C THR A 95 3.36 26.10 1.50
N GLY A 96 4.29 26.64 0.71
CA GLY A 96 5.71 26.32 0.82
C GLY A 96 6.02 24.83 0.63
N PHE A 97 6.61 24.21 1.66
CA PHE A 97 7.02 22.81 1.67
C PHE A 97 5.85 21.81 1.79
N ALA A 98 4.64 22.27 2.13
CA ALA A 98 3.46 21.41 2.13
C ALA A 98 2.95 21.09 0.72
N LEU A 99 3.33 21.89 -0.28
CA LEU A 99 2.93 21.72 -1.67
C LEU A 99 3.79 20.65 -2.33
N LEU A 100 3.15 19.79 -3.13
CA LEU A 100 3.88 18.85 -3.97
C LEU A 100 4.78 19.60 -4.95
N THR A 101 5.93 19.01 -5.23
CA THR A 101 6.87 19.49 -6.23
C THR A 101 6.92 18.54 -7.42
N VAL A 102 6.86 19.09 -8.63
CA VAL A 102 7.19 18.35 -9.84
C VAL A 102 8.70 18.52 -10.06
N PRO A 103 9.47 17.43 -10.17
CA PRO A 103 10.90 17.51 -10.48
C PRO A 103 11.13 18.42 -11.68
N VAL A 104 12.12 19.31 -11.60
CA VAL A 104 12.46 20.32 -12.63
C VAL A 104 11.45 21.48 -12.79
N PHE A 105 10.15 21.28 -12.58
CA PHE A 105 9.12 22.31 -12.83
C PHE A 105 8.71 23.12 -11.60
N GLY A 106 9.00 22.65 -10.39
CA GLY A 106 8.77 23.39 -9.15
C GLY A 106 7.47 23.02 -8.42
N ARG A 107 6.98 23.92 -7.55
CA ARG A 107 5.83 23.66 -6.67
C ARG A 107 4.50 23.70 -7.44
N THR A 108 3.58 22.83 -7.05
CA THR A 108 2.21 22.77 -7.59
C THR A 108 1.26 23.65 -6.79
N SER A 109 -0.01 23.76 -7.22
CA SER A 109 -1.05 24.43 -6.45
C SER A 109 -1.52 23.57 -5.28
N ALA A 110 -2.08 24.22 -4.25
CA ALA A 110 -2.65 23.53 -3.09
C ALA A 110 -3.77 22.55 -3.49
N LEU A 111 -4.62 22.93 -4.44
CA LEU A 111 -5.69 22.06 -4.93
C LEU A 111 -5.13 20.82 -5.63
N PHE A 112 -4.14 20.99 -6.50
CA PHE A 112 -3.50 19.87 -7.18
C PHE A 112 -2.84 18.93 -6.18
N SER A 113 -2.10 19.46 -5.21
CA SER A 113 -1.43 18.66 -4.18
C SER A 113 -2.41 17.80 -3.39
N LYS A 114 -3.52 18.38 -2.94
CA LYS A 114 -4.58 17.66 -2.22
C LYS A 114 -5.19 16.55 -3.07
N ILE A 115 -5.58 16.86 -4.30
CA ILE A 115 -6.19 15.88 -5.21
C ILE A 115 -5.23 14.72 -5.43
N TRP A 116 -3.96 15.00 -5.70
CA TRP A 116 -2.96 13.97 -5.93
C TRP A 116 -2.76 13.04 -4.74
N LEU A 117 -2.65 13.58 -3.52
CA LEU A 117 -2.51 12.75 -2.32
C LEU A 117 -3.78 11.94 -2.02
N VAL A 118 -4.97 12.51 -2.16
CA VAL A 118 -6.24 11.77 -1.98
C VAL A 118 -6.36 10.63 -3.00
N LEU A 119 -6.06 10.90 -4.28
CA LEU A 119 -6.04 9.86 -5.30
C LEU A 119 -5.01 8.77 -4.97
N SER A 120 -3.86 9.16 -4.43
CA SER A 120 -2.82 8.20 -4.03
C SER A 120 -3.29 7.30 -2.89
N VAL A 121 -3.96 7.83 -1.88
CA VAL A 121 -4.57 7.04 -0.79
C VAL A 121 -5.60 6.04 -1.34
N ILE A 122 -6.48 6.48 -2.25
CA ILE A 122 -7.48 5.60 -2.90
C ILE A 122 -6.80 4.48 -3.69
N VAL A 123 -5.81 4.82 -4.53
CA VAL A 123 -5.07 3.82 -5.33
C VAL A 123 -4.33 2.84 -4.41
N LEU A 124 -3.69 3.29 -3.35
CA LEU A 124 -2.98 2.42 -2.41
C LEU A 124 -3.91 1.46 -1.66
N PHE A 125 -5.11 1.91 -1.27
CA PHE A 125 -6.15 1.01 -0.74
C PHE A 125 -6.52 -0.06 -1.77
N TYR A 126 -6.78 0.36 -3.01
CA TYR A 126 -7.14 -0.55 -4.10
C TYR A 126 -6.02 -1.59 -4.36
N LEU A 127 -4.77 -1.16 -4.46
CA LEU A 127 -3.61 -2.06 -4.66
C LEU A 127 -3.46 -3.04 -3.50
N THR A 128 -3.61 -2.57 -2.25
CA THR A 128 -3.55 -3.42 -1.05
C THR A 128 -4.59 -4.54 -1.13
N LEU A 129 -5.84 -4.21 -1.47
CA LEU A 129 -6.92 -5.19 -1.61
C LEU A 129 -6.68 -6.18 -2.77
N LEU A 130 -6.07 -5.73 -3.88
CA LEU A 130 -5.69 -6.63 -4.97
C LEU A 130 -4.61 -7.65 -4.56
N LEU A 131 -3.67 -7.24 -3.70
CA LEU A 131 -2.60 -8.09 -3.18
C LEU A 131 -3.09 -9.10 -2.12
N ILE A 132 -4.16 -8.80 -1.39
CA ILE A 132 -4.70 -9.73 -0.40
C ILE A 132 -5.36 -10.95 -1.09
N GLN A 133 -5.02 -12.15 -0.60
CA GLN A 133 -5.61 -13.41 -1.09
C GLN A 133 -6.27 -14.26 -0.02
N THR A 134 -5.94 -14.05 1.26
CA THR A 134 -6.47 -14.86 2.37
C THR A 134 -6.90 -13.98 3.55
N LEU A 135 -7.67 -14.54 4.48
CA LEU A 135 -8.06 -13.85 5.71
C LEU A 135 -6.83 -13.47 6.55
N LEU A 136 -5.82 -14.32 6.62
CA LEU A 136 -4.57 -14.00 7.31
C LEU A 136 -3.90 -12.75 6.71
N GLU A 137 -3.82 -12.66 5.39
CA GLU A 137 -3.24 -11.48 4.72
C GLU A 137 -4.07 -10.22 4.93
N PHE A 138 -5.39 -10.35 5.01
CA PHE A 138 -6.27 -9.24 5.38
C PHE A 138 -6.00 -8.77 6.81
N LEU A 139 -5.90 -9.68 7.78
CA LEU A 139 -5.58 -9.35 9.16
C LEU A 139 -4.18 -8.73 9.30
N LEU A 140 -3.19 -9.25 8.58
CA LEU A 140 -1.84 -8.68 8.53
C LEU A 140 -1.83 -7.28 7.92
N ALA A 141 -2.59 -7.03 6.85
CA ALA A 141 -2.71 -5.72 6.23
C ALA A 141 -3.37 -4.71 7.18
N THR A 142 -4.49 -5.08 7.81
CA THR A 142 -5.18 -4.25 8.80
C THR A 142 -4.28 -3.96 10.00
N GLY A 143 -3.57 -4.98 10.52
CA GLY A 143 -2.60 -4.81 11.59
C GLY A 143 -1.46 -3.87 11.21
N SER A 144 -0.92 -4.00 9.99
CA SER A 144 0.13 -3.11 9.47
C SER A 144 -0.34 -1.67 9.36
N LEU A 145 -1.58 -1.45 8.88
CA LEU A 145 -2.20 -0.12 8.80
C LEU A 145 -2.35 0.50 10.20
N ILE A 146 -2.91 -0.24 11.17
CA ILE A 146 -3.08 0.24 12.55
C ILE A 146 -1.72 0.56 13.19
N LEU A 147 -0.74 -0.34 13.06
CA LEU A 147 0.59 -0.12 13.62
C LEU A 147 1.30 1.08 12.97
N SER A 148 1.13 1.27 11.66
CA SER A 148 1.67 2.43 10.96
C SER A 148 1.04 3.74 11.46
N VAL A 149 -0.28 3.76 11.72
CA VAL A 149 -0.95 4.92 12.35
C VAL A 149 -0.40 5.18 13.75
N ILE A 150 -0.28 4.14 14.58
CA ILE A 150 0.26 4.27 15.95
C ILE A 150 1.70 4.80 15.93
N ALA A 151 2.52 4.31 14.99
CA ALA A 151 3.91 4.74 14.87
C ALA A 151 4.05 6.18 14.38
N TYR A 152 3.19 6.61 13.44
CA TYR A 152 3.29 7.92 12.79
C TYR A 152 2.62 9.05 13.58
N ALA A 153 1.49 8.76 14.25
CA ALA A 153 0.67 9.75 14.94
C ALA A 153 1.38 10.65 15.99
N PRO A 154 2.34 10.17 16.81
CA PRO A 154 2.95 10.98 17.87
C PRO A 154 3.68 12.24 17.39
N GLY A 155 4.12 12.28 16.12
CA GLY A 155 4.83 13.43 15.54
C GLY A 155 3.92 14.47 14.89
N GLU A 156 2.62 14.20 14.78
CA GLU A 156 1.73 14.92 13.88
C GLU A 156 0.69 15.77 14.62
N PRO A 157 0.32 16.96 14.09
CA PRO A 157 -0.64 17.85 14.73
C PRO A 157 -2.09 17.37 14.61
N ALA A 158 -2.37 16.43 13.70
CA ALA A 158 -3.69 15.91 13.38
C ALA A 158 -3.63 14.38 13.31
N VAL A 159 -4.58 13.70 13.96
CA VAL A 159 -4.67 12.23 13.97
C VAL A 159 -6.06 11.76 13.57
N ILE A 160 -7.10 12.48 13.99
CA ILE A 160 -8.49 12.12 13.70
C ILE A 160 -8.78 12.29 12.21
N GLU A 161 -8.33 13.39 11.62
CA GLU A 161 -8.60 13.75 10.23
C GLU A 161 -7.98 12.76 9.23
N PRO A 162 -6.69 12.36 9.35
CA PRO A 162 -6.13 11.27 8.55
C PRO A 162 -6.92 9.96 8.69
N VAL A 163 -7.34 9.58 9.91
CA VAL A 163 -8.08 8.33 10.15
C VAL A 163 -9.47 8.37 9.53
N LEU A 164 -10.18 9.49 9.64
CA LEU A 164 -11.48 9.69 8.99
C LEU A 164 -11.35 9.63 7.47
N LEU A 165 -10.35 10.32 6.90
CA LEU A 165 -10.07 10.28 5.47
C LEU A 165 -9.82 8.84 4.99
N MET A 166 -8.94 8.11 5.68
CA MET A 166 -8.65 6.72 5.33
C MET A 166 -9.89 5.84 5.39
N THR A 167 -10.76 6.04 6.39
CA THR A 167 -12.03 5.32 6.52
C THR A 167 -12.96 5.60 5.34
N VAL A 168 -13.13 6.87 4.96
CA VAL A 168 -13.96 7.26 3.80
C VAL A 168 -13.38 6.69 2.50
N CYS A 169 -12.07 6.80 2.28
CA CYS A 169 -11.41 6.23 1.10
C CYS A 169 -11.57 4.72 1.04
N ALA A 170 -11.46 4.01 2.16
CA ALA A 170 -11.68 2.56 2.21
C ALA A 170 -13.11 2.18 1.81
N ILE A 171 -14.12 2.91 2.32
CA ILE A 171 -15.54 2.71 1.94
C ILE A 171 -15.72 2.94 0.44
N VAL A 172 -15.18 4.04 -0.10
CA VAL A 172 -15.24 4.37 -1.52
C VAL A 172 -14.63 3.26 -2.37
N VAL A 173 -13.43 2.78 -2.01
CA VAL A 173 -12.77 1.69 -2.74
C VAL A 173 -13.60 0.40 -2.69
N VAL A 174 -14.15 0.03 -1.53
CA VAL A 174 -15.00 -1.16 -1.39
C VAL A 174 -16.28 -1.03 -2.22
N ALA A 175 -16.87 0.16 -2.31
CA ALA A 175 -18.08 0.42 -3.09
C ALA A 175 -17.84 0.38 -4.62
N ILE A 176 -16.65 0.80 -5.08
CA ILE A 176 -16.28 0.83 -6.50
C ILE A 176 -15.75 -0.53 -6.98
N LEU A 177 -15.23 -1.36 -6.06
CA LEU A 177 -14.81 -2.71 -6.40
C LEU A 177 -16.03 -3.52 -6.91
N PRO A 178 -15.96 -4.13 -8.11
CA PRO A 178 -17.04 -4.97 -8.62
C PRO A 178 -17.30 -6.06 -7.58
N SER A 179 -18.56 -6.15 -7.13
CA SER A 179 -19.01 -6.72 -5.85
C SER A 179 -18.03 -7.68 -5.15
N PRO A 180 -17.77 -7.51 -3.84
CA PRO A 180 -16.89 -8.39 -3.06
C PRO A 180 -17.19 -9.89 -3.26
N GLY A 181 -18.46 -10.26 -3.48
CA GLY A 181 -18.86 -11.61 -3.84
C GLY A 181 -18.22 -12.14 -5.13
N GLY A 182 -17.96 -11.31 -6.14
CA GLY A 182 -17.32 -11.73 -7.38
C GLY A 182 -15.82 -12.02 -7.24
N VAL A 183 -15.07 -11.26 -6.44
CA VAL A 183 -13.60 -11.42 -6.34
C VAL A 183 -13.21 -12.25 -5.12
N ILE A 184 -13.85 -12.01 -3.97
CA ILE A 184 -13.67 -12.81 -2.76
C ILE A 184 -14.34 -14.17 -2.94
N ALA A 185 -15.58 -14.30 -3.42
CA ALA A 185 -16.16 -15.64 -3.62
C ALA A 185 -15.54 -16.40 -4.82
N ARG A 186 -14.97 -15.75 -5.84
CA ARG A 186 -14.12 -16.45 -6.83
C ARG A 186 -12.78 -16.90 -6.24
N LYS A 187 -12.14 -16.10 -5.38
CA LYS A 187 -10.86 -16.49 -4.75
C LYS A 187 -11.04 -17.54 -3.64
N PHE A 188 -12.04 -17.40 -2.77
CA PHE A 188 -12.35 -18.33 -1.68
C PHE A 188 -13.15 -19.56 -2.15
N GLY A 189 -14.01 -19.43 -3.17
CA GLY A 189 -14.69 -20.57 -3.79
C GLY A 189 -13.73 -21.55 -4.48
N VAL A 190 -12.64 -21.05 -5.07
CA VAL A 190 -11.56 -21.89 -5.64
C VAL A 190 -10.77 -22.64 -4.55
N VAL A 191 -10.58 -22.04 -3.38
CA VAL A 191 -9.91 -22.69 -2.23
C VAL A 191 -10.78 -23.81 -1.65
N VAL A 192 -12.08 -23.58 -1.45
CA VAL A 192 -13.03 -24.60 -0.97
C VAL A 192 -13.18 -25.74 -1.99
N TRP A 193 -13.22 -25.43 -3.28
CA TRP A 193 -13.30 -26.44 -4.34
C TRP A 193 -12.02 -27.30 -4.46
N ARG A 194 -10.83 -26.73 -4.24
CA ARG A 194 -9.56 -27.49 -4.24
C ARG A 194 -9.43 -28.45 -3.07
N LEU A 195 -9.95 -28.09 -1.89
CA LEU A 195 -9.91 -28.96 -0.71
C LEU A 195 -10.83 -30.19 -0.86
N ARG A 196 -11.95 -30.06 -1.57
CA ARG A 196 -12.88 -31.17 -1.88
C ARG A 196 -12.38 -32.18 -2.92
N ARG A 197 -11.21 -31.97 -3.54
CA ARG A 197 -10.55 -32.96 -4.41
C ARG A 197 -9.38 -33.69 -3.75
N ILE A 198 -9.03 -33.28 -2.53
CA ILE A 198 -7.91 -33.84 -1.76
C ILE A 198 -8.43 -34.75 -0.63
N PHE A 199 -9.74 -34.71 -0.36
CA PHE A 199 -10.47 -35.67 0.47
C PHE A 199 -11.53 -36.37 -0.37
#